data_AF-A0A3D3NF63-F1
#
_entry.id   AF-A0A3D3NF63-F1
#
_cell.length_a   1.000
_cell.length_b   1.000
_cell.length_c   1.000
_cell.angle_alpha   90.00
_cell.angle_beta   90.00
_cell.angle_gamma   90.00
#
_symmetry.space_group_name_H-M   'P 1'
#
loop_
_entity.id
_entity.type
_entity.pdbx_description
1 polymer ?
#
loop_
_entity_poly.entity_id
_entity_poly.type
_entity_poly.pdbx_seq_one_letter_code
_entity_poly.pdbx_strand_id
1 'polypeptide(L)'
;MSKRPVDLLRRLLGGLEWLRARLQPGFDSWANRAINVEKEREQHGFEADSDYAILQQEPLRARVLLKSIAVAFAVFVMWAAVTQVDEVTRGEGKVIPSRQLQVLQSLDGGVVDEILVHEGDIVEPEQILLRIDQTRFVSSVRESRVQYTAL
;
A
#
# COMPACT_ATOMS: atom_id res chain seq x y z
N MET A 1 13.73 8.32 7.30
CA MET A 1 13.88 8.55 8.75
C MET A 1 12.84 7.70 9.50
N SER A 2 13.08 6.39 9.69
CA SER A 2 12.11 5.50 10.40
C SER A 2 12.73 4.18 10.91
N LYS A 3 13.94 4.21 11.51
CA LYS A 3 14.57 2.98 12.06
C LYS A 3 14.11 2.58 13.48
N ARG A 4 13.05 3.18 14.01
CA ARG A 4 12.59 2.96 15.40
C ARG A 4 11.66 1.74 15.66
N PRO A 5 10.93 1.14 14.70
CA PRO A 5 10.01 0.05 15.05
C PRO A 5 10.74 -1.28 15.29
N VAL A 6 11.88 -1.51 14.61
CA VAL A 6 12.65 -2.76 14.70
C VAL A 6 13.34 -2.91 16.06
N ASP A 7 13.78 -1.81 16.67
CA ASP A 7 14.40 -1.83 18.01
C ASP A 7 13.37 -2.08 19.12
N LEU A 8 12.13 -1.65 18.93
CA LEU A 8 11.03 -1.94 19.85
C LEU A 8 10.61 -3.41 19.73
N LEU A 9 10.59 -3.95 18.51
CA LEU A 9 10.39 -5.38 18.22
C LEU A 9 11.51 -6.24 18.81
N ARG A 10 12.79 -5.84 18.70
CA ARG A 10 13.93 -6.54 19.32
C ARG A 10 13.91 -6.49 20.84
N ARG A 11 13.46 -5.38 21.44
CA ARG A 11 13.29 -5.27 22.90
C ARG A 11 12.13 -6.11 23.42
N LEU A 12 11.02 -6.18 22.67
CA LEU A 12 9.89 -7.05 23.00
C LEU A 12 10.21 -8.54 22.78
N LEU A 13 10.94 -8.90 21.72
CA LEU A 13 11.46 -10.25 21.50
C LEU A 13 12.48 -10.67 22.58
N GLY A 14 13.36 -9.76 23.02
CA GLY A 14 14.27 -10.02 24.14
C GLY A 14 13.52 -10.18 25.48
N GLY A 15 12.44 -9.43 25.67
CA GLY A 15 11.51 -9.63 26.79
C GLY A 15 10.78 -10.97 26.71
N LEU A 16 10.43 -11.43 25.50
CA LEU A 16 9.82 -12.73 25.24
C LEU A 16 10.78 -13.90 25.52
N GLU A 17 12.07 -13.76 25.24
CA GLU A 17 13.10 -14.76 25.59
C GLU A 17 13.35 -14.81 27.12
N TRP A 18 13.31 -13.68 27.82
CA TRP A 18 13.34 -13.67 29.30
C TRP A 18 12.06 -14.28 29.89
N LEU A 19 10.90 -13.99 29.31
CA LEU A 19 9.61 -14.58 29.69
C LEU A 19 9.59 -16.08 29.43
N ARG A 20 10.13 -16.52 28.28
CA ARG A 20 10.34 -17.92 27.89
C ARG A 20 11.22 -18.60 28.92
N ALA A 21 12.41 -18.09 29.22
CA ALA A 21 13.32 -18.68 30.20
C ALA A 21 12.74 -18.77 31.62
N ARG A 22 11.87 -17.82 32.01
CA ARG A 22 11.21 -17.82 33.32
C ARG A 22 10.01 -18.77 33.38
N LEU A 23 9.31 -18.94 32.27
CA LEU A 23 8.13 -19.82 32.15
C LEU A 23 8.49 -21.27 31.77
N GLN A 24 9.65 -21.51 31.17
CA GLN A 24 10.12 -22.80 30.68
C GLN A 24 10.06 -23.95 31.73
N PRO A 25 10.56 -23.80 32.97
CA PRO A 25 10.49 -24.91 33.94
C PRO A 25 9.05 -25.24 34.37
N GLY A 26 8.15 -24.27 34.34
CA GLY A 26 6.72 -24.49 34.60
C GLY A 26 5.99 -25.08 33.39
N PHE A 27 6.30 -24.56 32.19
CA PHE A 27 5.72 -24.97 30.92
C PHE A 27 6.13 -26.38 30.54
N ASP A 28 7.39 -26.76 30.67
CA ASP A 28 7.85 -28.10 30.34
C ASP A 28 7.22 -29.13 31.29
N SER A 29 7.09 -28.81 32.58
CA SER A 29 6.44 -29.68 33.56
C SER A 29 4.92 -29.79 33.36
N TRP A 30 4.28 -28.77 32.80
CA TRP A 30 2.86 -28.75 32.47
C TRP A 30 2.58 -29.41 31.12
N ALA A 31 3.40 -29.12 30.10
CA ALA A 31 3.31 -29.68 28.76
C ALA A 31 3.63 -31.17 28.75
N ASN A 32 4.70 -31.61 29.44
CA ASN A 32 4.97 -33.05 29.59
C ASN A 32 3.87 -33.77 30.37
N ARG A 33 3.23 -33.12 31.37
CA ARG A 33 2.06 -33.68 32.03
C ARG A 33 0.84 -33.73 31.12
N ALA A 34 0.56 -32.69 30.33
CA ALA A 34 -0.57 -32.66 29.41
C ALA A 34 -0.42 -33.71 28.29
N ILE A 35 0.78 -33.84 27.74
CA ILE A 35 1.10 -34.83 26.72
C ILE A 35 1.08 -36.26 27.30
N ASN A 36 1.56 -36.47 28.53
CA ASN A 36 1.45 -37.77 29.20
C ASN A 36 0.01 -38.14 29.57
N VAL A 37 -0.83 -37.18 29.98
CA VAL A 37 -2.24 -37.45 30.32
C VAL A 37 -3.05 -37.91 29.11
N GLU A 38 -2.76 -37.38 27.92
CA GLU A 38 -3.36 -37.87 26.66
C GLU A 38 -2.91 -39.31 26.35
N LYS A 39 -1.62 -39.61 26.61
CA LYS A 39 -1.01 -40.91 26.34
C LYS A 39 -1.47 -42.02 27.31
N GLU A 40 -1.77 -41.68 28.56
CA GLU A 40 -2.34 -42.61 29.54
C GLU A 40 -3.82 -42.92 29.23
N ARG A 41 -4.59 -41.96 28.71
CA ARG A 41 -6.00 -42.17 28.30
C ARG A 41 -6.17 -43.22 27.19
N GLU A 42 -5.23 -43.32 26.25
CA GLU A 42 -5.27 -44.37 25.21
C GLU A 42 -4.99 -45.78 25.77
N GLN A 43 -4.33 -45.90 26.93
CA GLN A 43 -3.98 -47.20 27.53
C GLN A 43 -5.07 -47.76 28.45
N HIS A 44 -5.97 -46.92 28.98
CA HIS A 44 -7.09 -47.37 29.80
C HIS A 44 -8.27 -47.79 28.90
N GLY A 45 -8.63 -49.07 28.92
CA GLY A 45 -9.71 -49.63 28.10
C GLY A 45 -11.05 -48.89 28.26
N PHE A 46 -11.75 -48.70 27.15
CA PHE A 46 -12.98 -47.92 26.98
C PHE A 46 -14.09 -48.20 28.03
N GLU A 47 -14.13 -49.40 28.62
CA GLU A 47 -15.13 -49.82 29.62
C GLU A 47 -14.95 -49.15 31.00
N ALA A 48 -13.71 -48.86 31.41
CA ALA A 48 -13.46 -48.20 32.68
C ALA A 48 -13.85 -46.71 32.61
N ASP A 49 -13.56 -46.06 31.48
CA ASP A 49 -13.77 -44.62 31.29
C ASP A 49 -15.27 -44.26 31.24
N SER A 50 -16.14 -45.17 30.80
CA SER A 50 -17.61 -44.98 30.81
C SER A 50 -18.21 -44.91 32.22
N ASP A 51 -17.74 -45.74 33.16
CA ASP A 51 -18.25 -45.75 34.54
C ASP A 51 -17.69 -44.55 35.34
N TYR A 52 -16.45 -44.13 35.07
CA TYR A 52 -15.89 -42.91 35.66
C TYR A 52 -16.53 -41.63 35.09
N ALA A 53 -16.96 -41.61 33.82
CA ALA A 53 -17.58 -40.45 33.18
C ALA A 53 -18.97 -40.11 33.75
N ILE A 54 -19.72 -41.11 34.24
CA ILE A 54 -21.02 -40.90 34.87
C ILE A 54 -20.87 -40.33 36.28
N LEU A 55 -19.82 -40.74 37.01
CA LEU A 55 -19.54 -40.29 38.37
C LEU A 55 -18.83 -38.92 38.43
N GLN A 56 -18.13 -38.50 37.37
CA GLN A 56 -17.34 -37.26 37.33
C GLN A 56 -18.05 -36.06 36.67
N GLN A 57 -19.37 -35.91 36.83
CA GLN A 57 -20.06 -34.65 36.53
C GLN A 57 -19.73 -33.51 37.52
N GLU A 58 -18.48 -33.44 37.97
CA GLU A 58 -17.93 -32.37 38.81
C GLU A 58 -17.08 -31.40 37.95
N PRO A 59 -16.92 -30.12 38.34
CA PRO A 59 -16.58 -29.00 37.45
C PRO A 59 -15.10 -28.93 36.99
N LEU A 60 -14.42 -30.07 36.91
CA LEU A 60 -13.04 -30.18 36.45
C LEU A 60 -12.92 -29.76 34.97
N ARG A 61 -13.89 -30.14 34.12
CA ARG A 61 -13.94 -29.73 32.71
C ARG A 61 -14.12 -28.22 32.56
N ALA A 62 -14.96 -27.61 33.41
CA ALA A 62 -15.20 -26.17 33.40
C ALA A 62 -13.93 -25.37 33.77
N ARG A 63 -13.13 -25.85 34.74
CA ARG A 63 -11.87 -25.21 35.11
C ARG A 63 -10.82 -25.29 34.00
N VAL A 64 -10.74 -26.41 33.29
CA VAL A 64 -9.83 -26.56 32.14
C VAL A 64 -10.23 -25.63 31.00
N LEU A 65 -11.53 -25.58 30.67
CA LEU A 65 -12.09 -24.66 29.68
C LEU A 65 -11.82 -23.19 30.01
N LEU A 66 -12.02 -22.79 31.27
CA LEU A 66 -11.79 -21.41 31.69
C LEU A 66 -10.31 -21.03 31.58
N LYS A 67 -9.40 -21.93 31.96
CA LYS A 67 -7.96 -21.73 31.80
C LYS A 67 -7.55 -21.66 30.32
N SER A 68 -8.09 -22.51 29.45
CA SER A 68 -7.75 -22.49 28.03
C SER A 68 -8.21 -21.20 27.36
N ILE A 69 -9.40 -20.70 27.70
CA ILE A 69 -9.91 -19.42 27.20
C ILE A 69 -9.01 -18.27 27.68
N ALA A 70 -8.64 -18.25 28.97
CA ALA A 70 -7.75 -17.23 29.51
C ALA A 70 -6.38 -17.20 28.81
N VAL A 71 -5.81 -18.37 28.51
CA VAL A 71 -4.55 -18.50 27.76
C VAL A 71 -4.70 -17.99 26.33
N ALA A 72 -5.76 -18.41 25.62
CA ALA A 72 -6.02 -17.95 24.26
C ALA A 72 -6.19 -16.43 24.19
N PHE A 73 -6.91 -15.85 25.16
CA PHE A 73 -7.10 -14.41 25.26
C PHE A 73 -5.78 -13.67 25.51
N ALA A 74 -4.93 -14.18 26.42
CA ALA A 74 -3.63 -13.59 26.69
C ALA A 74 -2.71 -13.61 25.45
N VAL A 75 -2.73 -14.70 24.68
CA VAL A 75 -1.99 -14.81 23.42
C VAL A 75 -2.51 -13.80 22.38
N PHE A 76 -3.83 -13.66 22.26
CA PHE A 76 -4.44 -12.70 21.34
C PHE A 76 -4.08 -11.26 21.68
N VAL A 77 -4.15 -10.87 22.96
CA VAL A 77 -3.76 -9.53 23.43
C VAL A 77 -2.28 -9.26 23.16
N MET A 78 -1.41 -10.24 23.41
CA MET A 78 0.02 -10.12 23.11
C MET A 78 0.26 -9.91 21.60
N TRP A 79 -0.44 -10.66 20.75
CA TRP A 79 -0.35 -10.50 19.29
C TRP A 79 -0.86 -9.13 18.82
N ALA A 80 -2.01 -8.68 19.32
CA ALA A 80 -2.59 -7.38 18.97
C ALA A 80 -1.71 -6.20 19.42
N ALA A 81 -1.00 -6.32 20.54
CA ALA A 81 -0.10 -5.28 21.03
C ALA A 81 1.16 -5.08 20.16
N VAL A 82 1.57 -6.09 19.39
CA VAL A 82 2.79 -6.06 18.58
C VAL A 82 2.49 -5.82 17.09
N THR A 83 1.27 -6.15 16.64
CA THR A 83 0.91 -6.10 15.22
C THR A 83 0.66 -4.66 14.75
N GLN A 84 1.32 -4.27 13.65
CA GLN A 84 1.07 -3.00 12.96
C GLN A 84 0.01 -3.22 11.89
N VAL A 85 -1.02 -2.37 11.87
CA VAL A 85 -2.07 -2.40 10.84
C VAL A 85 -1.75 -1.32 9.82
N ASP A 86 -1.45 -1.73 8.59
CA ASP A 86 -1.17 -0.80 7.49
C ASP A 86 -2.49 -0.27 6.92
N GLU A 87 -2.70 1.04 7.02
CA GLU A 87 -3.82 1.72 6.36
C GLU A 87 -3.36 2.23 4.99
N VAL A 88 -3.96 1.70 3.92
CA VAL A 88 -3.71 2.15 2.55
C VAL A 88 -4.81 3.08 2.08
N THR A 89 -4.58 4.39 2.22
CA THR A 89 -5.46 5.40 1.65
C THR A 89 -5.21 5.49 0.14
N ARG A 90 -6.25 5.22 -0.66
CA ARG A 90 -6.22 5.44 -2.12
C ARG A 90 -6.75 6.84 -2.39
N GLY A 91 -5.89 7.73 -2.86
CA GLY A 91 -6.29 9.05 -3.37
C GLY A 91 -6.23 9.06 -4.90
N GLU A 92 -7.27 9.57 -5.55
CA GLU A 92 -7.23 9.83 -6.99
C GLU A 92 -6.38 11.09 -7.25
N GLY A 93 -5.19 10.90 -7.81
CA GLY A 93 -4.33 12.01 -8.24
C GLY A 93 -4.52 12.28 -9.74
N LYS A 94 -4.92 13.50 -10.11
CA LYS A 94 -4.93 13.95 -11.50
C LYS A 94 -3.66 14.75 -11.78
N VAL A 95 -2.83 14.30 -12.72
CA VAL A 95 -1.66 15.05 -13.18
C VAL A 95 -2.15 16.15 -14.12
N ILE A 96 -2.00 17.41 -13.70
CA ILE A 96 -2.33 18.58 -14.51
C ILE A 96 -1.00 19.19 -14.98
N PRO A 97 -0.81 19.41 -16.29
CA PRO A 97 0.39 20.09 -16.77
C PRO A 97 0.48 21.49 -16.15
N SER A 98 1.70 21.89 -15.77
CA SER A 98 1.95 23.19 -15.12
C SER A 98 1.69 24.40 -16.02
N ARG A 99 1.63 24.19 -17.34
CA ARG A 99 1.28 25.20 -18.33
C ARG A 99 0.01 24.82 -19.08
N GLN A 100 -0.82 25.83 -19.33
CA GLN A 100 -1.98 25.73 -20.21
C GLN A 100 -1.51 25.48 -21.65
N LEU A 101 -2.16 24.54 -22.35
CA LEU A 101 -1.98 24.35 -23.79
C LEU A 101 -2.33 25.65 -24.52
N GLN A 102 -1.34 26.26 -25.16
CA GLN A 102 -1.54 27.44 -26.00
C GLN A 102 -1.81 26.98 -27.43
N VAL A 103 -3.02 27.22 -27.92
CA VAL A 103 -3.35 27.02 -29.33
C VAL A 103 -2.91 28.27 -30.07
N LEU A 104 -1.77 28.18 -30.77
CA LEU A 104 -1.29 29.26 -31.63
C LEU A 104 -2.15 29.31 -32.90
N GLN A 105 -2.87 30.42 -33.10
CA GLN A 105 -3.65 30.68 -34.30
C GLN A 105 -3.08 31.92 -35.00
N SER A 106 -2.92 31.87 -36.32
CA SER A 106 -2.51 33.06 -37.06
C SER A 106 -3.69 34.03 -37.12
N LEU A 107 -3.48 35.30 -36.74
CA LEU A 107 -4.51 36.34 -36.87
C LEU A 107 -4.81 36.70 -38.33
N ASP A 108 -3.82 36.60 -39.22
CA ASP A 108 -3.92 37.13 -40.59
C ASP A 108 -4.44 36.13 -41.63
N GLY A 109 -4.39 34.82 -41.35
CA GLY A 109 -4.92 33.78 -42.25
C GLY A 109 -4.25 33.72 -43.64
N GLY A 110 -3.57 32.62 -43.95
CA GLY A 110 -2.95 32.43 -45.27
C GLY A 110 -2.76 30.95 -45.62
N VAL A 111 -2.34 30.66 -46.85
CA VAL A 111 -2.00 29.30 -47.26
C VAL A 111 -0.65 28.94 -46.60
N VAL A 112 -0.60 27.80 -45.93
CA VAL A 112 0.64 27.28 -45.34
C VAL A 112 1.60 26.90 -46.46
N ASP A 113 2.81 27.44 -46.42
CA ASP A 113 3.89 27.09 -47.34
C ASP A 113 4.72 25.92 -46.80
N GLU A 114 5.20 26.03 -45.56
CA GLU A 114 6.01 25.00 -44.91
C GLU A 114 5.80 24.98 -43.39
N ILE A 115 5.80 23.78 -42.79
CA ILE A 115 5.82 23.55 -41.34
C ILE A 115 7.25 23.15 -40.97
N LEU A 116 7.90 23.89 -40.07
CA LEU A 116 9.31 23.73 -39.71
C LEU A 116 9.54 22.86 -38.46
N VAL A 117 8.48 22.31 -37.88
CA VAL A 117 8.48 21.56 -36.61
C VAL A 117 7.60 20.32 -36.68
N HIS A 118 7.90 19.31 -35.88
CA HIS A 118 7.14 18.07 -35.79
C HIS A 118 6.50 17.89 -34.40
N GLU A 119 5.53 16.98 -34.30
CA GLU A 119 4.90 16.63 -33.04
C GLU A 119 5.93 16.09 -32.04
N GLY A 120 6.00 16.72 -30.86
CA GLY A 120 6.92 16.35 -29.79
C GLY A 120 8.24 17.12 -29.78
N ASP A 121 8.49 17.99 -30.77
CA ASP A 121 9.68 18.85 -30.77
C ASP A 121 9.61 19.90 -29.66
N ILE A 122 10.75 20.12 -28.99
CA ILE A 122 10.92 21.18 -27.99
C ILE A 122 11.26 22.46 -28.74
N VAL A 123 10.45 23.50 -28.55
CA VAL A 123 10.60 24.80 -29.23
C VAL A 123 10.97 25.90 -28.24
N GLU A 124 11.79 26.85 -28.71
CA GLU A 124 12.18 28.04 -27.95
C GLU A 124 11.28 29.23 -28.29
N PRO A 125 11.15 30.23 -27.38
CA PRO A 125 10.49 31.50 -27.72
C PRO A 125 11.12 32.12 -28.98
N GLU A 126 10.29 32.72 -29.83
CA GLU A 126 10.69 33.37 -31.09
C GLU A 126 11.15 32.42 -32.22
N GLN A 127 11.14 31.10 -31.99
CA GLN A 127 11.43 30.13 -33.05
C GLN A 127 10.33 30.13 -34.12
N ILE A 128 10.75 30.13 -35.39
CA ILE A 128 9.83 30.05 -36.54
C ILE A 128 9.28 28.62 -36.61
N LEU A 129 7.96 28.49 -36.41
CA LEU A 129 7.28 27.19 -36.43
C LEU A 129 6.69 26.86 -37.81
N LEU A 130 6.29 27.89 -38.54
CA LEU A 130 5.50 27.79 -39.77
C LEU A 130 5.79 28.99 -40.67
N ARG A 131 5.80 28.77 -41.99
CA ARG A 131 5.85 29.83 -43.00
C ARG A 131 4.54 29.88 -43.79
N ILE A 132 4.04 31.10 -43.99
CA ILE A 132 2.82 31.39 -44.75
C ILE A 132 3.21 31.91 -46.15
N ASP A 133 2.49 31.51 -47.19
CA ASP A 133 2.70 31.99 -48.56
C ASP A 133 2.43 33.51 -48.66
N GLN A 134 3.47 34.26 -48.99
CA GLN A 134 3.44 35.71 -49.08
C GLN A 134 2.95 36.22 -50.44
N THR A 135 2.75 35.36 -51.45
CA THR A 135 2.48 35.78 -52.85
C THR A 135 1.28 36.73 -52.96
N ARG A 136 0.19 36.45 -52.22
CA ARG A 136 -1.00 37.33 -52.19
C ARG A 136 -0.74 38.64 -51.46
N PHE A 137 0.01 38.61 -50.35
CA PHE A 137 0.35 39.79 -49.57
C PHE A 137 1.28 40.74 -50.34
N VAL A 138 2.26 40.21 -51.08
CA VAL A 138 3.15 41.05 -51.88
C VAL A 138 2.41 41.64 -53.08
N SER A 139 1.45 40.91 -53.66
CA SER A 139 0.63 41.39 -54.77
C SER A 139 -0.26 42.57 -54.35
N SER A 140 -0.93 42.47 -53.20
CA SER A 140 -1.77 43.57 -52.69
C SER A 140 -0.96 44.82 -52.33
N VAL A 141 0.23 44.64 -51.72
CA VAL A 141 1.13 45.76 -51.43
C VAL A 141 1.64 46.42 -52.71
N ARG A 142 1.94 45.64 -53.75
CA ARG A 142 2.36 46.19 -55.05
C ARG A 142 1.25 46.98 -55.72
N GLU A 143 0.04 46.45 -55.74
CA GLU A 143 -1.13 47.14 -56.28
C GLU A 143 -1.37 48.48 -55.56
N SER A 144 -1.37 48.46 -54.23
CA SER A 144 -1.54 49.66 -53.42
C SER A 144 -0.45 50.70 -53.71
N ARG A 145 0.81 50.29 -53.78
CA ARG A 145 1.92 51.21 -54.12
C ARG A 145 1.78 51.82 -55.51
N VAL A 146 1.41 51.02 -56.52
CA VAL A 146 1.20 51.52 -57.89
C VAL A 146 0.11 52.59 -57.90
N GLN A 147 -0.99 52.35 -57.17
CA GLN A 147 -2.10 53.29 -57.06
C GLN A 147 -1.71 54.59 -56.34
N TYR A 148 -0.88 54.52 -55.29
CA TYR A 148 -0.34 55.72 -54.63
C TYR A 148 0.59 56.55 -55.52
N THR A 149 1.41 55.90 -56.35
CA THR A 149 2.31 56.62 -57.27
C THR A 149 1.62 57.14 -58.53
N ALA A 150 0.38 56.74 -58.80
CA ALA A 150 -0.40 57.19 -59.96
C ALA A 150 -1.26 58.44 -59.68
N LEU A 151 -1.31 58.90 -58.44
CA LEU A 151 -1.95 60.14 -57.99
C LEU A 151 -0.95 61.30 -57.98
#